data_AF-A0A930KLM6-F1
#
_entry.id   AF-A0A930KLM6-F1
#
_cell.length_a   1.000
_cell.length_b   1.000
_cell.length_c   1.000
_cell.angle_alpha   90.00
_cell.angle_beta   90.00
_cell.angle_gamma   90.00
#
_symmetry.space_group_name_H-M   'P 1'
#
loop_
_entity.id
_entity.type
_entity.pdbx_description
1 polymer ?
#
loop_
_entity_poly.entity_id
_entity_poly.type
_entity_poly.pdbx_seq_one_letter_code
_entity_poly.pdbx_strand_id
1 'polypeptide(L)'
;MSYEICKKLNISNQLLEYYKKRYNIELVAPKFGKKLPQDKIDKARELYYEGESMKAISRIVGRSYKTIINWRTRFNWERKEENDNRTEENNNNE
;
A
#
# COMPACT_ATOMS: atom_id res chain seq x y z
N MET A 1 8.01 -13.29 19.49
CA MET A 1 7.87 -11.81 19.53
C MET A 1 8.99 -11.18 20.33
N SER A 2 9.16 -11.52 21.61
CA SER A 2 10.31 -11.05 22.42
C SER A 2 11.66 -11.34 21.76
N TYR A 3 11.86 -12.54 21.22
CA TYR A 3 13.09 -12.91 20.50
C TYR A 3 13.39 -12.00 19.28
N GLU A 4 12.40 -11.76 18.41
CA GLU A 4 12.55 -10.88 17.25
C GLU A 4 12.88 -9.43 17.67
N ILE A 5 12.28 -8.96 18.76
CA ILE A 5 12.55 -7.64 19.32
C ILE A 5 13.99 -7.58 19.85
N CYS A 6 14.40 -8.58 20.64
CA CYS A 6 15.78 -8.70 21.13
C CYS A 6 16.80 -8.69 19.99
N LYS A 7 16.53 -9.43 18.91
CA LYS A 7 17.38 -9.48 17.72
C LYS A 7 17.46 -8.13 16.99
N LYS A 8 16.31 -7.45 16.80
CA LYS A 8 16.26 -6.14 16.12
C LYS A 8 16.93 -5.03 16.92
N LEU A 9 16.77 -5.05 18.24
CA LEU A 9 17.35 -4.05 19.15
C LEU A 9 18.76 -4.43 19.62
N ASN A 10 19.24 -5.63 19.25
CA ASN A 10 20.50 -6.20 19.72
C ASN A 10 20.65 -6.18 21.26
N ILE A 11 19.60 -6.61 21.96
CA ILE A 11 19.56 -6.67 23.44
C ILE A 11 19.30 -8.10 23.92
N SER A 12 19.75 -8.40 25.15
CA SER A 12 19.43 -9.67 25.79
C SER A 12 17.96 -9.70 26.24
N ASN A 13 17.42 -10.92 26.39
CA ASN A 13 16.05 -11.09 26.86
C ASN A 13 15.84 -10.54 28.28
N GLN A 14 16.86 -10.64 29.15
CA GLN A 14 16.81 -10.08 30.50
C GLN A 14 16.68 -8.55 30.49
N LEU A 15 17.42 -7.90 29.59
CA LEU A 15 17.36 -6.44 29.43
C LEU A 15 16.00 -6.01 28.86
N LEU A 16 15.42 -6.78 27.94
CA LEU A 16 14.08 -6.53 27.45
C LEU A 16 13.01 -6.63 28.56
N GLU A 17 13.08 -7.65 29.42
CA GLU A 17 12.15 -7.79 30.56
C GLU A 17 12.30 -6.64 31.58
N TYR A 18 13.54 -6.20 31.83
CA TYR A 18 13.80 -5.01 32.65
C TYR A 18 13.08 -3.77 32.09
N TYR A 19 13.20 -3.53 30.78
CA TYR A 19 12.56 -2.38 30.15
C TYR A 19 11.04 -2.46 30.15
N LYS A 20 10.45 -3.65 29.91
CA LYS A 20 9.01 -3.84 30.02
C LYS A 20 8.48 -3.47 31.40
N LYS A 21 9.15 -3.93 32.46
CA LYS A 21 8.76 -3.64 33.84
C LYS A 21 8.97 -2.18 34.20
N ARG A 22 10.10 -1.59 33.80
CA ARG A 22 10.45 -0.19 34.12
C ARG A 22 9.52 0.82 33.46
N TYR A 23 9.11 0.55 32.21
CA TYR A 23 8.31 1.48 31.41
C TYR A 23 6.86 1.01 31.23
N ASN A 24 6.44 -0.05 31.92
CA ASN A 24 5.12 -0.66 31.81
C ASN A 24 4.68 -0.93 30.35
N ILE A 25 5.58 -1.52 29.57
CA ILE A 25 5.36 -1.81 28.15
C ILE A 25 4.77 -3.20 27.99
N GLU A 26 3.56 -3.29 27.43
CA GLU A 26 2.98 -4.55 26.98
C GLU A 26 3.33 -4.82 25.52
N LEU A 27 3.82 -6.03 25.23
CA LEU A 27 4.06 -6.46 23.85
C LEU A 27 2.76 -6.95 23.23
N VAL A 28 2.19 -6.14 22.36
CA VAL A 28 1.01 -6.51 21.59
C VAL A 28 1.44 -7.22 20.31
N ALA A 29 0.79 -8.34 19.99
CA ALA A 29 1.02 -9.00 18.72
C ALA A 29 0.67 -8.06 17.57
N PRO A 30 1.56 -7.89 16.58
CA PRO A 30 1.21 -7.13 15.39
C PRO A 30 -0.03 -7.76 14.77
N LYS A 31 -1.07 -6.95 14.54
CA LYS A 31 -2.27 -7.38 13.82
C LYS A 31 -1.86 -7.60 12.36
N PHE A 32 -1.45 -8.82 12.04
CA PHE A 32 -1.20 -9.22 10.66
C PHE A 32 -2.56 -9.31 9.96
N GLY A 33 -2.96 -8.21 9.31
CA GLY A 33 -4.06 -8.25 8.36
C GLY A 33 -3.76 -9.25 7.24
N LYS A 34 -4.80 -9.68 6.52
CA LYS A 34 -4.62 -10.47 5.29
C LYS A 34 -3.59 -9.78 4.41
N LYS A 35 -2.54 -10.51 4.01
CA LYS A 35 -1.54 -10.00 3.07
C LYS A 35 -2.25 -9.46 1.83
N LEU A 36 -1.78 -8.31 1.34
CA LEU A 36 -2.35 -7.72 0.14
C LEU A 36 -2.07 -8.67 -1.04
N PRO A 37 -3.06 -9.00 -1.88
CA PRO A 37 -2.88 -9.95 -2.99
C PRO A 37 -2.04 -9.29 -4.09
N GLN A 38 -0.73 -9.58 -4.11
CA GLN A 38 0.23 -8.92 -4.99
C GLN A 38 -0.06 -9.20 -6.47
N ASP A 39 -0.39 -10.45 -6.80
CA ASP A 39 -0.85 -10.91 -8.12
C ASP A 39 -1.97 -10.02 -8.69
N LYS A 40 -2.92 -9.63 -7.86
CA LYS A 40 -4.05 -8.78 -8.26
C LYS A 40 -3.66 -7.32 -8.43
N ILE A 41 -2.69 -6.85 -7.66
CA ILE A 41 -2.19 -5.47 -7.73
C ILE A 41 -1.40 -5.29 -9.01
N ASP A 42 -0.55 -6.25 -9.36
CA ASP A 42 0.29 -6.18 -10.54
C ASP A 42 -0.58 -6.23 -11.81
N LYS A 43 -1.53 -7.17 -11.87
CA LYS A 43 -2.52 -7.21 -12.95
C LYS A 43 -3.35 -5.92 -13.07
N ALA A 44 -3.77 -5.35 -11.94
CA ALA A 44 -4.51 -4.08 -11.96
C ALA A 44 -3.67 -2.91 -12.47
N ARG A 45 -2.36 -2.91 -12.17
CA ARG A 45 -1.41 -1.89 -12.62
C ARG A 45 -1.14 -2.00 -14.12
N GLU A 46 -0.93 -3.22 -14.62
CA GLU A 46 -0.76 -3.49 -16.05
C GLU A 46 -1.95 -2.95 -16.85
N LEU A 47 -3.18 -3.35 -16.49
CA LEU A 47 -4.39 -2.87 -17.14
C LEU A 47 -4.54 -1.33 -17.05
N TYR A 48 -4.14 -0.73 -15.92
CA TYR A 48 -4.16 0.72 -15.77
C TYR A 48 -3.19 1.43 -16.73
N TYR A 49 -2.02 0.85 -16.97
CA TYR A 49 -1.05 1.37 -17.94
C TYR A 49 -1.47 1.10 -19.39
N GLU A 50 -2.23 0.03 -19.66
CA GLU A 50 -2.89 -0.22 -20.95
C GLU A 50 -4.04 0.75 -21.24
N GLY A 51 -4.43 1.59 -20.26
CA GLY A 51 -5.47 2.60 -20.41
C GLY A 51 -6.87 2.13 -20.02
N GLU A 52 -7.02 0.94 -19.44
CA GLU A 52 -8.32 0.42 -19.02
C GLU A 52 -8.98 1.29 -17.94
N SER A 53 -10.30 1.43 -18.04
CA SER A 53 -11.04 2.17 -17.03
C SER A 53 -11.00 1.46 -15.68
N MET A 54 -10.91 2.21 -14.58
CA MET A 54 -10.91 1.62 -13.23
C MET A 54 -12.13 0.72 -12.94
N LYS A 55 -13.27 0.96 -13.60
CA LYS A 55 -14.46 0.11 -13.51
C LYS A 55 -14.23 -1.23 -14.24
N ALA A 56 -13.60 -1.23 -15.41
CA ALA A 56 -13.23 -2.44 -16.13
C ALA A 56 -12.20 -3.25 -15.34
N ILE A 57 -11.15 -2.60 -14.83
CA ILE A 57 -10.12 -3.22 -13.98
C ILE A 57 -10.75 -3.89 -12.75
N SER A 58 -11.68 -3.20 -12.08
CA SER A 58 -12.41 -3.75 -10.93
C SER A 58 -13.12 -5.07 -11.25
N ARG A 59 -13.75 -5.16 -12.43
CA ARG A 59 -14.44 -6.37 -12.90
C ARG A 59 -13.46 -7.49 -13.24
N ILE A 60 -12.36 -7.18 -13.94
CA ILE A 60 -11.34 -8.17 -14.37
C ILE A 60 -10.59 -8.75 -13.16
N VAL A 61 -10.20 -7.89 -12.21
CA VAL A 61 -9.38 -8.27 -11.05
C VAL A 61 -10.23 -8.88 -9.91
N GLY A 62 -11.54 -8.63 -9.92
CA GLY A 62 -12.46 -9.11 -8.90
C GLY A 62 -12.23 -8.43 -7.55
N ARG A 63 -12.07 -7.11 -7.57
CA ARG A 63 -11.89 -6.26 -6.38
C ARG A 63 -12.76 -5.03 -6.50
N SER A 64 -13.18 -4.47 -5.37
CA SER A 64 -14.07 -3.30 -5.37
C SER A 64 -13.40 -2.13 -6.08
N TYR A 65 -14.18 -1.31 -6.77
CA TYR A 65 -13.71 -0.10 -7.43
C TYR A 65 -12.88 0.80 -6.49
N LYS A 66 -13.34 0.96 -5.24
CA LYS A 66 -12.63 1.74 -4.22
C LYS A 66 -11.28 1.13 -3.86
N THR A 67 -11.17 -0.19 -3.84
CA THR A 67 -9.88 -0.88 -3.62
C THR A 67 -8.90 -0.55 -4.75
N ILE A 68 -9.33 -0.55 -6.00
CA ILE A 68 -8.47 -0.21 -7.15
C ILE A 68 -8.01 1.25 -7.07
N ILE A 69 -8.91 2.20 -6.74
CA ILE A 69 -8.51 3.60 -6.51
C ILE A 69 -7.48 3.72 -5.40
N ASN A 70 -7.71 3.05 -4.27
CA ASN A 70 -6.79 3.09 -3.14
C ASN A 70 -5.43 2.48 -3.50
N TRP A 71 -5.38 1.46 -4.36
CA TRP A 71 -4.12 0.93 -4.88
C TRP A 71 -3.42 1.94 -5.79
N ARG A 72 -4.14 2.59 -6.71
CA ARG A 72 -3.58 3.65 -7.54
C ARG A 72 -2.92 4.73 -6.69
N THR A 73 -3.64 5.25 -5.68
CA THR A 73 -3.13 6.33 -4.83
C THR A 73 -1.99 5.87 -3.91
N ARG A 74 -2.09 4.67 -3.34
CA ARG A 74 -1.08 4.13 -2.43
C ARG A 74 0.25 3.81 -3.14
N PHE A 75 0.18 3.37 -4.39
CA PHE A 75 1.35 2.95 -5.17
C PHE A 75 1.74 3.96 -6.27
N ASN A 76 1.11 5.14 -6.27
CA ASN A 76 1.34 6.23 -7.22
C ASN A 76 1.45 5.77 -8.68
N TRP A 77 0.42 5.07 -9.19
CA TRP A 77 0.41 4.69 -10.61
C TRP A 77 0.10 5.92 -11.46
N GLU A 78 1.06 6.33 -12.29
CA GLU A 78 0.93 7.46 -13.20
C GLU A 78 0.67 6.96 -14.63
N ARG A 79 -0.38 7.48 -15.28
CA ARG A 79 -0.54 7.33 -16.74
C ARG A 79 0.18 8.48 -17.43
N LYS A 80 0.98 8.17 -18.44
CA LYS A 80 1.67 9.19 -19.26
C LYS A 80 0.69 10.16 -19.94
N GLU A 81 -0.51 9.70 -20.28
CA GLU A 81 -1.51 10.46 -21.05
C GLU A 81 -2.24 11.56 -20.24
N GLU A 82 -2.28 11.50 -18.91
CA GLU A 82 -3.01 12.49 -18.08
C GLU A 82 -2.27 13.84 -17.95
N ASN A 83 -1.00 13.91 -18.37
CA ASN A 83 -0.18 15.12 -18.28
C ASN A 83 -0.18 15.98 -19.55
N ASP A 84 -0.54 15.44 -20.72
CA ASP A 84 -0.62 16.22 -21.97
C ASP A 84 -1.96 16.99 -22.08
N ASN A 85 -3.08 16.34 -21.76
CA ASN A 85 -4.41 16.91 -22.00
C ASN A 85 -4.78 18.10 -21.07
N ARG A 86 -4.04 18.33 -19.96
CA ARG A 86 -4.24 19.54 -19.12
C ARG A 86 -3.65 20.82 -19.74
N THR A 87 -2.72 20.68 -20.68
CA THR A 87 -2.06 21.82 -21.32
C THR A 87 -2.88 22.35 -22.50
N GLU A 88 -3.71 21.51 -23.12
CA GLU A 88 -4.46 21.87 -24.34
C GLU A 88 -5.82 22.53 -24.05
N GLU A 89 -6.49 22.21 -22.93
CA GLU A 89 -7.81 22.79 -22.62
C GLU A 89 -7.76 24.28 -22.21
N ASN A 90 -6.59 24.80 -21.81
CA ASN A 90 -6.44 26.20 -21.39
C ASN A 90 -6.17 27.19 -22.54
N ASN A 91 -5.87 26.71 -23.75
CA ASN A 91 -5.52 27.56 -24.90
C ASN A 91 -6.69 27.80 -25.89
N ASN A 92 -7.89 27.28 -25.59
CA ASN A 92 -9.06 27.38 -26.46
C ASN A 92 -10.17 28.29 -25.90
N ASN A 93 -9.88 29.05 -24.85
CA ASN A 93 -10.78 30.06 -24.26
C ASN A 93 -10.19 31.48 -24.38
N GLU A 94 -9.56 31.79 -25.52
CA GLU A 94 -9.13 33.14 -25.90
C GLU A 94 -10.07 33.73 -26.97
#